data_AF-A0A523VY92-F1
#
_entry.id   AF-A0A523VY92-F1
#
_cell.length_a   1.000
_cell.length_b   1.000
_cell.length_c   1.000
_cell.angle_alpha   90.00
_cell.angle_beta   90.00
_cell.angle_gamma   90.00
#
_symmetry.space_group_name_H-M   'P 1'
#
loop_
_entity.id
_entity.type
_entity.pdbx_description
1 polymer ?
#
loop_
_entity_poly.entity_id
_entity_poly.type
_entity_poly.pdbx_seq_one_letter_code
_entity_poly.pdbx_strand_id
1 'polypeptide(L)'
;MIFQGLLNISSLYLDNEDSLFNRLDIFFHEKINVFMEINELNIDDLDNSFPKLLEIIKINLLEMGFEEGELEHAFMDPFINICQSDNGCFSSIHKLYDLKLAPIIYEIFLEKIVDYLVDINDVTQFMLNLKSANFLSLEFIVELRNLKDLINKYPEKKEHLKKYLQIQNRLEKKLGLNKRKIELLEDLPDPKEKLQLLYIIYRIITFFHFENKFDFTHIRNYISNNMDEWLITIPLVTLRNPDLYYCGLYLADQLNIKLDKKKVKEFLLNLYEEGIDEFEAPLIQATDGVYYLLKSTQYMKLWLTNEQINKLIETDSKFFDSSSLKNLETSQLVVILKIYSFTHVRNVDENIYAILEELEQRITPEGIKQFRDGFVSSEATYYVVFCNYMRNSLDKLKEFGLLESIISRIYRNLELLEFSEDTNFDLISELLYSFENLKLFNCIETQEMILKMAKYLFPPEVVEKLSSSSEINRVQARFRHLKVNRITGETHY
;
A
#
# COMPACT_ATOMS: atom_id res chain seq x y z
N MET A 1 6.35 1.43 -3.55
CA MET A 1 4.96 1.95 -3.46
C MET A 1 4.87 3.43 -3.01
N ILE A 2 5.35 3.82 -1.83
CA ILE A 2 5.21 5.22 -1.34
C ILE A 2 5.99 6.26 -2.15
N PHE A 3 6.87 5.84 -3.06
CA PHE A 3 7.59 6.71 -3.98
C PHE A 3 6.83 6.96 -5.28
N GLN A 4 5.85 6.14 -5.68
CA GLN A 4 5.23 6.22 -7.00
C GLN A 4 4.63 7.60 -7.30
N GLY A 5 4.01 8.25 -6.32
CA GLY A 5 3.50 9.61 -6.48
C GLY A 5 4.61 10.64 -6.70
N LEU A 6 5.76 10.47 -6.04
CA LEU A 6 6.95 11.29 -6.27
C LEU A 6 7.53 11.07 -7.67
N LEU A 7 7.63 9.81 -8.10
CA LEU A 7 8.13 9.46 -9.43
C LEU A 7 7.23 10.03 -10.52
N ASN A 8 5.91 9.94 -10.33
CA ASN A 8 4.93 10.57 -11.21
C ASN A 8 5.10 12.10 -11.28
N ILE A 9 5.30 12.77 -10.14
CA ILE A 9 5.55 14.22 -10.11
C ILE A 9 6.86 14.57 -10.82
N SER A 10 7.94 13.82 -10.54
CA SER A 10 9.25 14.02 -11.16
C SER A 10 9.18 13.83 -12.67
N SER A 11 8.58 12.74 -13.15
CA SER A 11 8.46 12.42 -14.58
C SER A 11 7.62 13.45 -15.34
N LEU A 12 6.58 14.01 -14.71
CA LEU A 12 5.79 15.09 -15.30
C LEU A 12 6.49 16.46 -15.27
N TYR A 13 7.51 16.63 -14.44
CA TYR A 13 8.24 17.89 -14.29
C TYR A 13 9.57 17.91 -15.04
N LEU A 14 10.28 16.77 -15.13
CA LEU A 14 11.61 16.65 -15.73
C LEU A 14 11.48 16.21 -17.19
N ASP A 15 11.79 17.10 -18.13
CA ASP A 15 11.56 16.86 -19.56
C ASP A 15 12.64 15.94 -20.17
N ASN A 16 13.79 15.77 -19.50
CA ASN A 16 14.94 15.00 -20.00
C ASN A 16 15.22 13.70 -19.23
N GLU A 17 14.27 13.21 -18.43
CA GLU A 17 14.38 11.96 -17.66
C GLU A 17 14.69 10.73 -18.53
N ASP A 18 14.07 10.63 -19.72
CA ASP A 18 14.30 9.54 -20.67
C ASP A 18 15.76 9.38 -21.11
N SER A 19 16.53 10.47 -21.11
CA SER A 19 17.95 10.40 -21.43
C SER A 19 18.72 9.57 -20.39
N LEU A 20 18.32 9.59 -19.12
CA LEU A 20 18.93 8.76 -18.08
C LEU A 20 18.60 7.28 -18.35
N PHE A 21 17.32 6.97 -18.55
CA PHE A 21 16.86 5.60 -18.75
C PHE A 21 17.50 4.94 -19.97
N ASN A 22 17.57 5.64 -21.10
CA ASN A 22 18.24 5.12 -22.30
C ASN A 22 19.71 4.79 -22.07
N ARG A 23 20.43 5.59 -21.28
CA ARG A 23 21.84 5.34 -20.94
C ARG A 23 22.01 4.16 -20.00
N LEU A 24 21.07 3.99 -19.06
CA LEU A 24 21.04 2.81 -18.19
C LEU A 24 20.81 1.52 -18.98
N ASP A 25 19.87 1.53 -19.92
CA ASP A 25 19.61 0.34 -20.74
C ASP A 25 20.81 -0.06 -21.57
N ILE A 26 21.43 0.90 -22.26
CA ILE A 26 22.63 0.64 -23.06
C ILE A 26 23.68 -0.01 -22.19
N PHE A 27 23.93 0.55 -21.00
CA PHE A 27 24.91 0.00 -20.06
C PHE A 27 24.56 -1.42 -19.62
N PHE A 28 23.32 -1.68 -19.18
CA PHE A 28 22.95 -3.00 -18.67
C PHE A 28 22.83 -4.05 -19.78
N HIS A 29 22.34 -3.70 -20.97
CA HIS A 29 22.34 -4.59 -22.14
C HIS A 29 23.77 -4.99 -22.52
N GLU A 30 24.73 -4.06 -22.50
CA GLU A 30 26.14 -4.37 -22.73
C GLU A 30 26.68 -5.36 -21.68
N LYS A 31 26.39 -5.13 -20.39
CA LYS A 31 26.80 -6.04 -19.31
C LYS A 31 26.19 -7.43 -19.43
N ILE A 32 24.92 -7.50 -19.81
CA ILE A 32 24.21 -8.76 -20.05
C ILE A 32 24.83 -9.49 -21.24
N ASN A 33 25.13 -8.80 -22.34
CA ASN A 33 25.78 -9.40 -23.51
C ASN A 33 27.13 -10.04 -23.17
N VAL A 34 28.00 -9.29 -22.48
CA VAL A 34 29.31 -9.80 -22.03
C VAL A 34 29.14 -11.03 -21.13
N PHE A 35 28.15 -11.04 -20.24
CA PHE A 35 27.91 -12.19 -19.40
C PHE A 35 27.36 -13.40 -20.16
N MET A 36 26.48 -13.19 -21.14
CA MET A 36 25.94 -14.25 -22.01
C MET A 36 27.02 -14.91 -22.88
N GLU A 37 28.08 -14.18 -23.23
CA GLU A 37 29.23 -14.75 -23.94
C GLU A 37 30.05 -15.71 -23.06
N ILE A 38 30.05 -15.49 -21.73
CA ILE A 38 30.84 -16.25 -20.77
C ILE A 38 30.03 -17.38 -20.12
N ASN A 39 28.71 -17.19 -19.99
CA ASN A 39 27.81 -18.10 -19.30
C ASN A 39 26.60 -18.44 -20.18
N GLU A 40 26.12 -19.68 -20.11
CA GLU A 40 24.87 -20.08 -20.76
C GLU A 40 23.67 -19.51 -19.99
N LEU A 41 23.17 -18.34 -20.41
CA LEU A 41 21.82 -17.87 -20.09
C LEU A 41 20.87 -18.32 -21.20
N ASN A 42 19.82 -19.05 -20.83
CA ASN A 42 18.82 -19.55 -21.75
C ASN A 42 17.42 -19.10 -21.34
N ILE A 43 16.69 -18.51 -22.28
CA ILE A 43 15.31 -18.06 -22.02
C ILE A 43 14.34 -19.22 -21.80
N ASP A 44 14.67 -20.42 -22.29
CA ASP A 44 13.89 -21.64 -22.06
C ASP A 44 14.13 -22.22 -20.66
N ASP A 45 15.14 -21.73 -19.92
CA ASP A 45 15.50 -22.15 -18.56
C ASP A 45 15.58 -20.92 -17.63
N LEU A 46 14.40 -20.31 -17.40
CA LEU A 46 14.26 -19.12 -16.57
C LEU A 46 14.64 -19.36 -15.10
N ASP A 47 14.36 -20.55 -14.56
CA ASP A 47 14.63 -20.89 -13.16
C ASP A 47 16.14 -20.79 -12.84
N ASN A 48 17.00 -21.16 -13.78
CA ASN A 48 18.45 -21.02 -13.64
C ASN A 48 19.00 -19.68 -14.16
N SER A 49 18.41 -19.13 -15.23
CA SER A 49 18.95 -17.93 -15.89
C SER A 49 18.59 -16.64 -15.17
N PHE A 50 17.39 -16.54 -14.59
CA PHE A 50 16.93 -15.32 -13.94
C PHE A 50 17.70 -14.98 -12.66
N PRO A 51 18.02 -15.92 -11.75
CA PRO A 51 18.87 -15.62 -10.59
C PRO A 51 20.26 -15.11 -10.98
N LYS A 52 20.88 -15.69 -12.02
CA LYS A 52 22.18 -15.24 -12.55
C LYS A 52 22.09 -13.84 -13.15
N LEU A 53 21.02 -13.56 -13.91
CA LEU A 53 20.76 -12.23 -14.44
C LEU A 53 20.66 -11.20 -13.30
N LEU A 54 19.87 -11.51 -12.28
CA LEU A 54 19.69 -10.65 -11.11
C LEU A 54 21.01 -10.40 -10.37
N GLU A 55 21.86 -11.41 -10.23
CA GLU A 55 23.18 -11.30 -9.61
C GLU A 55 24.08 -10.30 -10.34
N ILE A 56 24.17 -10.35 -11.67
CA ILE A 56 24.97 -9.41 -12.46
C ILE A 56 24.46 -7.98 -12.30
N ILE A 57 23.14 -7.80 -12.36
CA ILE A 57 22.52 -6.50 -12.17
C ILE A 57 22.88 -5.95 -10.78
N LYS A 58 22.73 -6.76 -9.73
CA LYS A 58 23.09 -6.38 -8.36
C LYS A 58 24.57 -5.98 -8.24
N ILE A 59 25.48 -6.77 -8.79
CA ILE A 59 26.93 -6.46 -8.77
C ILE A 59 27.21 -5.10 -9.41
N ASN A 60 26.67 -4.84 -10.60
CA ASN A 60 26.89 -3.56 -11.28
C ASN A 60 26.25 -2.38 -10.54
N LEU A 61 25.10 -2.57 -9.89
CA LEU A 61 24.48 -1.53 -9.06
C LEU A 61 25.31 -1.24 -7.79
N LEU A 62 25.87 -2.27 -7.14
CA LEU A 62 26.80 -2.08 -6.02
C LEU A 62 28.05 -1.30 -6.46
N GLU A 63 28.62 -1.61 -7.63
CA GLU A 63 29.76 -0.86 -8.20
C GLU A 63 29.42 0.61 -8.49
N MET A 64 28.15 0.92 -8.79
CA MET A 64 27.66 2.30 -8.95
C MET A 64 27.47 3.04 -7.63
N GLY A 65 27.53 2.34 -6.49
CA GLY A 65 27.44 2.92 -5.15
C GLY A 65 26.07 2.81 -4.50
N PHE A 66 25.21 1.88 -4.94
CA PHE A 66 24.02 1.48 -4.18
C PHE A 66 24.41 0.64 -2.96
N GLU A 67 23.62 0.72 -1.89
CA GLU A 67 23.84 -0.13 -0.71
C GLU A 67 23.16 -1.49 -0.89
N GLU A 68 23.76 -2.56 -0.33
CA GLU A 68 23.24 -3.92 -0.45
C GLU A 68 21.80 -4.04 0.07
N GLY A 69 21.51 -3.47 1.25
CA GLY A 69 20.17 -3.50 1.83
C GLY A 69 19.11 -2.77 1.00
N GLU A 70 19.49 -1.72 0.26
CA GLU A 70 18.59 -1.02 -0.67
C GLU A 70 18.23 -1.91 -1.86
N LEU A 71 19.23 -2.59 -2.44
CA LEU A 71 19.03 -3.49 -3.56
C LEU A 71 18.25 -4.74 -3.16
N GLU A 72 18.54 -5.32 -1.99
CA GLU A 72 17.77 -6.44 -1.46
C GLU A 72 16.29 -6.08 -1.34
N HIS A 73 15.99 -4.92 -0.78
CA HIS A 73 14.61 -4.46 -0.64
C HIS A 73 13.93 -4.21 -2.00
N ALA A 74 14.59 -3.50 -2.92
CA ALA A 74 14.05 -3.24 -4.25
C ALA A 74 13.78 -4.54 -5.04
N PHE A 75 14.66 -5.53 -4.91
CA PHE A 75 14.55 -6.81 -5.61
C PHE A 75 13.72 -7.88 -4.89
N MET A 76 13.14 -7.57 -3.72
CA MET A 76 12.17 -8.42 -3.03
C MET A 76 10.71 -8.18 -3.50
N ASP A 77 10.50 -7.16 -4.33
CA ASP A 77 9.18 -6.79 -4.78
C ASP A 77 8.51 -7.91 -5.59
N PRO A 78 7.24 -8.27 -5.30
CA PRO A 78 6.52 -9.33 -6.01
C PRO A 78 6.46 -9.18 -7.53
N PHE A 79 6.62 -7.97 -8.07
CA PHE A 79 6.65 -7.71 -9.52
C PHE A 79 7.71 -8.53 -10.28
N ILE A 80 8.84 -8.79 -9.63
CA ILE A 80 9.99 -9.51 -10.20
C ILE A 80 9.65 -10.98 -10.44
N ASN A 81 8.75 -11.54 -9.66
CA ASN A 81 8.38 -12.95 -9.77
C ASN A 81 7.78 -13.23 -11.16
N ILE A 82 8.29 -14.29 -11.79
CA ILE A 82 7.80 -14.78 -13.07
C ILE A 82 6.53 -15.60 -12.79
N CYS A 83 5.38 -15.05 -13.17
CA CYS A 83 4.07 -15.66 -12.93
C CYS A 83 3.61 -16.45 -14.16
N GLN A 84 2.62 -17.33 -13.99
CA GLN A 84 2.02 -18.07 -15.12
C GLN A 84 1.45 -17.16 -16.22
N SER A 85 1.02 -15.95 -15.87
CA SER A 85 0.57 -14.91 -16.80
C SER A 85 1.69 -14.40 -17.71
N ASP A 86 2.95 -14.57 -17.34
CA ASP A 86 4.11 -14.09 -18.08
C ASP A 86 4.60 -15.12 -19.12
N ASN A 87 3.99 -16.31 -19.16
CA ASN A 87 4.38 -17.38 -20.08
C ASN A 87 4.28 -16.92 -21.54
N GLY A 88 5.39 -17.03 -22.28
CA GLY A 88 5.49 -16.62 -23.68
C GLY A 88 5.68 -15.12 -23.92
N CYS A 89 5.75 -14.30 -22.86
CA CYS A 89 6.01 -12.85 -22.99
C CYS A 89 7.49 -12.52 -23.21
N PHE A 90 8.40 -13.41 -22.82
CA PHE A 90 9.84 -13.18 -22.92
C PHE A 90 10.44 -13.91 -24.12
N SER A 91 10.69 -13.19 -25.20
CA SER A 91 11.34 -13.73 -26.40
C SER A 91 12.87 -13.81 -26.29
N SER A 92 13.47 -13.18 -25.28
CA SER A 92 14.92 -13.13 -25.06
C SER A 92 15.25 -12.69 -23.62
N ILE A 93 16.49 -12.90 -23.18
CA ILE A 93 17.00 -12.41 -21.88
C ILE A 93 16.93 -10.89 -21.79
N HIS A 94 17.22 -10.18 -22.89
CA HIS A 94 17.04 -8.73 -22.96
C HIS A 94 15.59 -8.32 -22.75
N LYS A 95 14.63 -9.05 -23.35
CA LYS A 95 13.22 -8.75 -23.15
C LYS A 95 12.75 -9.03 -21.72
N LEU A 96 13.31 -10.04 -21.08
CA LEU A 96 13.10 -10.31 -19.65
C LEU A 96 13.63 -9.16 -18.79
N TYR A 97 14.85 -8.69 -19.06
CA TYR A 97 15.42 -7.50 -18.41
C TYR A 97 14.52 -6.27 -18.59
N ASP A 98 14.15 -5.94 -19.83
CA ASP A 98 13.35 -4.76 -20.16
C ASP A 98 12.00 -4.74 -19.44
N LEU A 99 11.37 -5.91 -19.27
CA LEU A 99 10.03 -6.01 -18.71
C LEU A 99 10.01 -6.19 -17.18
N LYS A 100 11.01 -6.85 -16.59
CA LYS A 100 10.99 -7.21 -15.15
C LYS A 100 12.02 -6.46 -14.31
N LEU A 101 13.17 -6.07 -14.87
CA LEU A 101 14.27 -5.49 -14.10
C LEU A 101 14.47 -4.01 -14.39
N ALA A 102 14.44 -3.60 -15.66
CA ALA A 102 14.66 -2.21 -16.05
C ALA A 102 13.72 -1.22 -15.34
N PRO A 103 12.40 -1.49 -15.21
CA PRO A 103 11.50 -0.59 -14.49
C PRO A 103 11.90 -0.35 -13.02
N ILE A 104 12.39 -1.38 -12.33
CA ILE A 104 12.85 -1.29 -10.94
C ILE A 104 14.15 -0.50 -10.87
N ILE A 105 15.06 -0.74 -11.81
CA ILE A 105 16.31 0.00 -11.92
C ILE A 105 16.02 1.49 -12.10
N TYR A 106 15.07 1.87 -12.96
CA TYR A 106 14.70 3.26 -13.12
C TYR A 106 14.18 3.86 -11.80
N GLU A 107 13.30 3.14 -11.08
CA GLU A 107 12.77 3.59 -9.79
C GLU A 107 13.89 3.87 -8.78
N ILE A 108 14.81 2.93 -8.54
CA ILE A 108 15.88 3.13 -7.54
C ILE A 108 16.82 4.29 -7.91
N PHE A 109 17.02 4.56 -9.21
CA PHE A 109 17.78 5.74 -9.65
C PHE A 109 17.03 7.04 -9.42
N LEU A 110 15.72 7.07 -9.70
CA LEU A 110 14.89 8.24 -9.41
C LEU A 110 14.77 8.49 -7.91
N GLU A 111 14.69 7.46 -7.09
CA GLU A 111 14.71 7.58 -5.63
C GLU A 111 15.98 8.29 -5.16
N LYS A 112 17.16 7.90 -5.66
CA LYS A 112 18.43 8.59 -5.38
C LYS A 112 18.45 10.05 -5.86
N ILE A 113 17.82 10.34 -7.00
CA ILE A 113 17.66 11.72 -7.50
C ILE A 113 16.79 12.52 -6.55
N VAL A 114 15.67 11.99 -6.08
CA VAL A 114 14.79 12.67 -5.14
C VAL A 114 15.48 12.90 -3.79
N ASP A 115 16.25 11.92 -3.28
CA ASP A 115 17.10 12.09 -2.10
C ASP A 115 18.13 13.22 -2.29
N TYR A 116 18.70 13.34 -3.50
CA TYR A 116 19.65 14.40 -3.84
C TYR A 116 19.01 15.78 -3.80
N LEU A 117 17.74 15.91 -4.18
CA LEU A 117 17.03 17.20 -4.15
C LEU A 117 16.90 17.77 -2.73
N VAL A 118 16.86 16.91 -1.70
CA VAL A 118 16.66 17.30 -0.30
C VAL A 118 17.86 17.03 0.62
N ASP A 119 18.99 16.60 0.07
CA ASP A 119 20.24 16.32 0.79
C ASP A 119 20.08 15.22 1.87
N ILE A 120 19.49 14.09 1.49
CA ILE A 120 19.40 12.87 2.31
C ILE A 120 20.55 11.91 1.95
N ASN A 121 21.03 11.13 2.94
CA ASN A 121 21.96 9.99 2.77
C ASN A 121 23.27 10.30 2.01
N ASP A 122 23.78 11.53 2.06
CA ASP A 122 25.04 11.95 1.41
C ASP A 122 25.18 11.52 -0.06
N VAL A 123 24.06 11.47 -0.81
CA VAL A 123 24.00 11.02 -2.21
C VAL A 123 24.74 11.92 -3.22
N THR A 124 25.44 12.96 -2.76
CA THR A 124 26.24 13.84 -3.63
C THR A 124 27.33 13.06 -4.35
N GLN A 125 28.00 12.13 -3.66
CA GLN A 125 29.04 11.32 -4.29
C GLN A 125 28.46 10.38 -5.36
N PHE A 126 27.29 9.79 -5.08
CA PHE A 126 26.56 8.98 -6.05
C PHE A 126 26.23 9.77 -7.33
N MET A 127 25.70 11.00 -7.19
CA MET A 127 25.41 11.86 -8.34
C MET A 127 26.67 12.27 -9.12
N LEU A 128 27.80 12.49 -8.45
CA LEU A 128 29.08 12.74 -9.10
C LEU A 128 29.58 11.51 -9.87
N ASN A 129 29.41 10.31 -9.32
CA ASN A 129 29.74 9.06 -9.99
C ASN A 129 28.91 8.90 -11.26
N LEU A 130 27.59 9.11 -11.19
CA LEU A 130 26.70 9.03 -12.36
C LEU A 130 27.09 10.03 -13.46
N LYS A 131 27.44 11.26 -13.07
CA LYS A 131 27.95 12.26 -14.00
C LYS A 131 29.26 11.81 -14.65
N SER A 132 30.21 11.30 -13.86
CA SER A 132 31.52 10.87 -14.35
C SER A 132 31.43 9.68 -15.31
N ALA A 133 30.47 8.78 -15.06
CA ALA A 133 30.15 7.64 -15.91
C ALA A 133 29.24 8.01 -17.09
N ASN A 134 28.95 9.30 -17.29
CA ASN A 134 28.16 9.83 -18.41
C ASN A 134 26.71 9.27 -18.46
N PHE A 135 26.11 8.96 -17.31
CA PHE A 135 24.68 8.60 -17.22
C PHE A 135 23.75 9.82 -17.27
N LEU A 136 24.23 10.99 -16.83
CA LEU A 136 23.45 12.23 -16.78
C LEU A 136 23.82 13.13 -17.97
N SER A 137 22.84 13.44 -18.83
CA SER A 137 23.04 14.42 -19.90
C SER A 137 23.21 15.84 -19.35
N LEU A 138 23.79 16.76 -20.13
CA LEU A 138 23.96 18.15 -19.70
C LEU A 138 22.61 18.83 -19.46
N GLU A 139 21.64 18.57 -20.32
CA GLU A 139 20.27 19.06 -20.23
C GLU A 139 19.63 18.61 -18.91
N PHE A 140 19.72 17.31 -18.60
CA PHE A 140 19.16 16.75 -17.38
C PHE A 140 19.88 17.27 -16.12
N ILE A 141 21.20 17.45 -16.16
CA ILE A 141 21.96 18.08 -15.05
C ILE A 141 21.47 19.50 -14.77
N VAL A 142 21.19 20.29 -15.82
CA VAL A 142 20.67 21.65 -15.66
C VAL A 142 19.27 21.64 -15.06
N GLU A 143 18.38 20.73 -15.49
CA GLU A 143 17.05 20.55 -14.90
C GLU A 143 17.11 20.21 -13.41
N LEU A 144 17.92 19.20 -13.05
CA LEU A 144 18.09 18.78 -11.66
C LEU A 144 18.64 19.91 -10.79
N ARG A 145 19.62 20.69 -11.29
CA ARG A 145 20.14 21.85 -10.58
C ARG A 145 19.06 22.90 -10.36
N ASN A 146 18.30 23.23 -11.40
CA ASN A 146 17.22 24.23 -11.29
C ASN A 146 16.13 23.79 -10.31
N LEU A 147 15.73 22.51 -10.34
CA LEU A 147 14.77 21.95 -9.40
C LEU A 147 15.32 21.95 -7.96
N LYS A 148 16.59 21.59 -7.77
CA LYS A 148 17.24 21.65 -6.45
C LYS A 148 17.32 23.08 -5.92
N ASP A 149 17.70 24.04 -6.75
CA ASP A 149 17.73 25.46 -6.40
C ASP A 149 16.33 25.98 -6.04
N LEU A 150 15.31 25.52 -6.75
CA LEU A 150 13.92 25.83 -6.45
C LEU A 150 13.48 25.26 -5.10
N ILE A 151 13.74 23.98 -4.83
CA ILE A 151 13.44 23.34 -3.54
C ILE A 151 14.17 24.06 -2.39
N ASN A 152 15.42 24.47 -2.59
CA ASN A 152 16.18 25.23 -1.60
C ASN A 152 15.60 26.62 -1.29
N LYS A 153 14.85 27.24 -2.22
CA LYS A 153 14.13 28.49 -1.97
C LYS A 153 12.89 28.31 -1.09
N TYR A 154 12.36 27.09 -1.01
CA TYR A 154 11.17 26.75 -0.22
C TYR A 154 11.52 25.76 0.91
N PRO A 155 12.13 26.22 2.02
CA PRO A 155 12.63 25.35 3.08
C PRO A 155 11.54 24.50 3.74
N GLU A 156 10.31 25.00 3.84
CA GLU A 156 9.15 24.23 4.32
C GLU A 156 8.90 22.99 3.44
N LYS A 157 8.84 23.17 2.11
CA LYS A 157 8.63 22.08 1.15
C LYS A 157 9.79 21.09 1.18
N LYS A 158 11.02 21.59 1.27
CA LYS A 158 12.21 20.75 1.46
C LYS A 158 12.09 19.87 2.70
N GLU A 159 11.66 20.42 3.83
CA GLU A 159 11.47 19.65 5.07
C GLU A 159 10.30 18.66 4.98
N HIS A 160 9.19 19.03 4.31
CA HIS A 160 8.07 18.12 4.08
C HIS A 160 8.47 16.92 3.23
N LEU A 161 9.15 17.16 2.11
CA LEU A 161 9.68 16.12 1.25
C LEU A 161 10.70 15.26 2.00
N LYS A 162 11.59 15.88 2.79
CA LYS A 162 12.56 15.16 3.62
C LYS A 162 11.88 14.24 4.63
N LYS A 163 10.87 14.72 5.36
CA LYS A 163 10.09 13.90 6.28
C LYS A 163 9.38 12.75 5.55
N TYR A 164 8.81 13.04 4.39
CA TYR A 164 8.12 12.03 3.60
C TYR A 164 9.04 10.86 3.21
N LEU A 165 10.23 11.17 2.68
CA LEU A 165 11.22 10.17 2.26
C LEU A 165 11.76 9.32 3.42
N GLN A 166 11.80 9.89 4.63
CA GLN A 166 12.31 9.20 5.82
C GLN A 166 11.29 8.27 6.50
N ILE A 167 10.03 8.23 6.04
CA ILE A 167 8.96 7.41 6.66
C ILE A 167 9.38 5.94 6.71
N GLN A 168 9.80 5.38 5.58
CA GLN A 168 10.20 3.98 5.48
C GLN A 168 11.40 3.68 6.39
N ASN A 169 12.46 4.48 6.33
CA ASN A 169 13.67 4.27 7.13
C ASN A 169 13.39 4.37 8.64
N ARG A 170 12.50 5.28 9.06
CA ARG A 170 12.09 5.39 10.47
C ARG A 170 11.29 4.18 10.93
N LEU A 171 10.36 3.71 10.11
CA LEU A 171 9.61 2.50 10.41
C LEU A 171 10.54 1.29 10.47
N GLU A 172 11.40 1.10 9.47
CA GLU A 172 12.35 -0.01 9.43
C GLU A 172 13.22 -0.04 10.68
N LYS A 173 13.79 1.10 11.07
CA LYS A 173 14.57 1.21 12.30
C LYS A 173 13.74 0.85 13.54
N LYS A 174 12.49 1.30 13.61
CA LYS A 174 11.59 1.01 14.73
C LYS A 174 11.29 -0.49 14.83
N LEU A 175 11.00 -1.13 13.71
CA LEU A 175 10.74 -2.57 13.64
C LEU A 175 12.02 -3.37 13.96
N GLY A 176 13.17 -2.98 13.40
CA GLY A 176 14.46 -3.62 13.66
C GLY A 176 14.87 -3.59 15.13
N LEU A 177 14.66 -2.47 15.83
CA LEU A 177 14.89 -2.36 17.28
C LEU A 177 13.99 -3.28 18.11
N ASN A 178 12.85 -3.69 17.57
CA ASN A 178 11.86 -4.54 18.24
C ASN A 178 11.72 -5.93 17.60
N LYS A 179 12.63 -6.30 16.70
CA LYS A 179 12.55 -7.51 15.88
C LYS A 179 12.23 -8.75 16.71
N ARG A 180 13.04 -9.03 17.73
CA ARG A 180 12.85 -10.19 18.62
C ARG A 180 11.48 -10.19 19.33
N LYS A 181 10.97 -9.02 19.71
CA LYS A 181 9.66 -8.94 20.38
C LYS A 181 8.52 -9.24 19.41
N ILE A 182 8.65 -8.78 18.16
CA ILE A 182 7.71 -9.06 17.08
C ILE A 182 7.71 -10.56 16.74
N GLU A 183 8.90 -11.17 16.67
CA GLU A 183 9.09 -12.58 16.35
C GLU A 183 8.66 -13.54 17.46
N LEU A 184 8.45 -13.04 18.69
CA LEU A 184 8.01 -13.81 19.86
C LEU A 184 6.61 -13.41 20.33
N LEU A 185 5.81 -12.75 19.47
CA LEU A 185 4.43 -12.39 19.83
C LEU A 185 3.54 -13.62 20.08
N GLU A 186 3.93 -14.79 19.58
CA GLU A 186 3.27 -16.05 19.89
C GLU A 186 3.46 -16.53 21.33
N ASP A 187 4.38 -15.93 22.10
CA ASP A 187 4.53 -16.23 23.53
C ASP A 187 3.47 -15.49 24.38
N LEU A 188 2.72 -14.54 23.79
CA LEU A 188 1.65 -13.85 24.49
C LEU A 188 0.57 -14.83 24.98
N PRO A 189 0.02 -14.61 26.19
CA PRO A 189 -0.89 -15.55 26.83
C PRO A 189 -2.27 -15.61 26.15
N ASP A 190 -2.77 -14.48 25.63
CA ASP A 190 -4.08 -14.38 25.01
C ASP A 190 -3.98 -14.52 23.47
N PRO A 191 -4.64 -15.52 22.84
CA PRO A 191 -4.75 -15.64 21.39
C PRO A 191 -5.24 -14.37 20.68
N LYS A 192 -6.14 -13.61 21.33
CA LYS A 192 -6.66 -12.34 20.82
C LYS A 192 -5.53 -11.33 20.66
N GLU A 193 -4.78 -11.11 21.73
CA GLU A 193 -3.66 -10.16 21.75
C GLU A 193 -2.57 -10.59 20.76
N LYS A 194 -2.27 -11.88 20.72
CA LYS A 194 -1.31 -12.50 19.81
C LYS A 194 -1.63 -12.28 18.33
N LEU A 195 -2.80 -12.75 17.88
CA LEU A 195 -3.11 -12.81 16.45
C LEU A 195 -3.57 -11.49 15.88
N GLN A 196 -4.37 -10.70 16.60
CA GLN A 196 -4.78 -9.39 16.11
C GLN A 196 -3.54 -8.49 15.96
N LEU A 197 -2.62 -8.52 16.93
CA LEU A 197 -1.44 -7.65 16.92
C LEU A 197 -0.52 -8.05 15.78
N LEU A 198 -0.25 -9.34 15.68
CA LEU A 198 0.59 -9.87 14.63
C LEU A 198 -0.03 -9.66 13.24
N TYR A 199 -1.35 -9.77 13.09
CA TYR A 199 -2.03 -9.42 11.83
C TYR A 199 -1.75 -7.97 11.42
N ILE A 200 -1.91 -7.00 12.33
CA ILE A 200 -1.69 -5.59 12.00
C ILE A 200 -0.21 -5.33 11.70
N ILE A 201 0.71 -5.87 12.52
CA ILE A 201 2.16 -5.73 12.32
C ILE A 201 2.60 -6.37 11.00
N TYR A 202 2.11 -7.58 10.71
CA TYR A 202 2.42 -8.27 9.46
C TYR A 202 1.95 -7.47 8.25
N ARG A 203 0.77 -6.86 8.31
CA ARG A 203 0.31 -5.95 7.24
C ARG A 203 1.24 -4.77 7.02
N ILE A 204 1.79 -4.18 8.08
CA ILE A 204 2.76 -3.09 7.97
C ILE A 204 4.09 -3.60 7.37
N ILE A 205 4.56 -4.78 7.80
CA ILE A 205 5.77 -5.41 7.26
C ILE A 205 5.60 -5.68 5.76
N THR A 206 4.48 -6.25 5.35
CA THR A 206 4.18 -6.56 3.94
C THR A 206 3.98 -5.33 3.09
N PHE A 207 3.38 -4.26 3.65
CA PHE A 207 3.25 -2.98 2.94
C PHE A 207 4.60 -2.43 2.45
N PHE A 208 5.67 -2.66 3.22
CA PHE A 208 7.04 -2.23 2.91
C PHE A 208 7.95 -3.40 2.51
N HIS A 209 7.42 -4.55 2.12
CA HIS A 209 8.20 -5.71 1.69
C HIS A 209 9.38 -6.07 2.63
N PHE A 210 9.14 -6.06 3.94
CA PHE A 210 10.16 -6.35 4.96
C PHE A 210 10.13 -7.81 5.46
N GLU A 211 9.38 -8.71 4.82
CA GLU A 211 9.12 -10.05 5.33
C GLU A 211 10.39 -10.85 5.60
N ASN A 212 11.38 -10.79 4.70
CA ASN A 212 12.65 -11.52 4.84
C ASN A 212 13.50 -11.05 6.04
N LYS A 213 13.16 -9.90 6.65
CA LYS A 213 13.85 -9.40 7.84
C LYS A 213 13.32 -10.02 9.13
N PHE A 214 12.24 -10.82 9.09
CA PHE A 214 11.59 -11.43 10.26
C PHE A 214 11.45 -12.94 10.11
N ASP A 215 11.54 -13.66 11.22
CA ASP A 215 11.18 -15.06 11.31
C ASP A 215 9.70 -15.24 11.66
N PHE A 216 8.93 -15.79 10.72
CA PHE A 216 7.51 -16.12 10.92
C PHE A 216 7.26 -17.62 11.15
N THR A 217 8.31 -18.43 11.38
CA THR A 217 8.17 -19.88 11.58
C THR A 217 7.31 -20.20 12.80
N HIS A 218 7.47 -19.44 13.87
CA HIS A 218 6.75 -19.62 15.12
C HIS A 218 5.24 -19.41 14.96
N ILE A 219 4.83 -18.30 14.36
CA ILE A 219 3.42 -18.06 14.08
C ILE A 219 2.85 -19.09 13.10
N ARG A 220 3.63 -19.53 12.10
CA ARG A 220 3.18 -20.59 11.17
C ARG A 220 2.82 -21.86 11.91
N ASN A 221 3.64 -22.26 12.88
CA ASN A 221 3.38 -23.40 13.74
C ASN A 221 2.15 -23.18 14.62
N TYR A 222 2.00 -21.99 15.23
CA TYR A 222 0.86 -21.68 16.08
C TYR A 222 -0.47 -21.74 15.30
N ILE A 223 -0.57 -21.09 14.14
CA ILE A 223 -1.80 -21.07 13.32
C ILE A 223 -2.18 -22.49 12.89
N SER A 224 -1.19 -23.30 12.46
CA SER A 224 -1.43 -24.66 11.98
C SER A 224 -1.92 -25.59 13.10
N ASN A 225 -1.36 -25.48 14.30
CA ASN A 225 -1.57 -26.43 15.37
C ASN A 225 -2.73 -26.07 16.32
N ASN A 226 -3.15 -24.79 16.35
CA ASN A 226 -4.11 -24.29 17.34
C ASN A 226 -5.36 -23.68 16.69
N MET A 227 -5.85 -24.28 15.58
CA MET A 227 -7.01 -23.74 14.86
C MET A 227 -8.27 -23.59 15.71
N ASP A 228 -8.46 -24.45 16.72
CA ASP A 228 -9.58 -24.32 17.67
C ASP A 228 -9.50 -23.09 18.58
N GLU A 229 -8.31 -22.53 18.80
CA GLU A 229 -8.13 -21.35 19.66
C GLU A 229 -8.48 -20.05 18.94
N TRP A 230 -8.28 -20.00 17.62
CA TRP A 230 -8.42 -18.75 16.86
C TRP A 230 -9.55 -18.75 15.84
N LEU A 231 -10.10 -19.90 15.47
CA LEU A 231 -11.28 -19.99 14.61
C LEU A 231 -12.55 -19.75 15.43
N ILE A 232 -12.63 -18.58 16.05
CA ILE A 232 -13.72 -18.09 16.89
C ILE A 232 -13.99 -16.62 16.60
N THR A 233 -15.16 -16.13 17.01
CA THR A 233 -15.48 -14.70 17.04
C THR A 233 -15.17 -14.11 18.41
N ILE A 234 -14.92 -12.80 18.45
CA ILE A 234 -14.74 -12.05 19.69
C ILE A 234 -15.78 -10.92 19.83
N PRO A 235 -16.07 -10.44 21.05
CA PRO A 235 -16.86 -9.22 21.23
C PRO A 235 -16.14 -7.96 20.71
N LEU A 236 -16.92 -6.93 20.35
CA LEU A 236 -16.43 -5.59 19.96
C LEU A 236 -15.53 -5.58 18.71
N VAL A 237 -15.90 -6.35 17.69
CA VAL A 237 -15.25 -6.34 16.38
C VAL A 237 -15.41 -4.97 15.74
N THR A 238 -14.29 -4.42 15.25
CA THR A 238 -14.28 -3.20 14.44
C THR A 238 -13.22 -3.33 13.34
N LEU A 239 -13.22 -2.41 12.38
CA LEU A 239 -12.15 -2.35 11.38
C LEU A 239 -10.77 -2.02 11.96
N ARG A 240 -10.71 -1.46 13.17
CA ARG A 240 -9.49 -1.27 13.96
C ARG A 240 -9.08 -2.50 14.74
N ASN A 241 -10.06 -3.25 15.24
CA ASN A 241 -9.92 -4.48 16.02
C ASN A 241 -10.57 -5.66 15.27
N PRO A 242 -9.89 -6.19 14.24
CA PRO A 242 -10.41 -7.23 13.35
C PRO A 242 -10.76 -8.51 14.09
N ASP A 243 -11.75 -9.24 13.61
CA ASP A 243 -12.15 -10.50 14.25
C ASP A 243 -11.02 -11.55 14.24
N LEU A 244 -10.99 -12.42 15.25
CA LEU A 244 -9.87 -13.34 15.50
C LEU A 244 -9.74 -14.38 14.38
N TYR A 245 -10.85 -14.98 13.96
CA TYR A 245 -10.86 -15.92 12.84
C TYR A 245 -10.34 -15.28 11.55
N TYR A 246 -10.70 -14.01 11.31
CA TYR A 246 -10.26 -13.28 10.12
C TYR A 246 -8.74 -13.05 10.14
N CYS A 247 -8.18 -12.68 11.29
CA CYS A 247 -6.73 -12.52 11.46
C CYS A 247 -6.00 -13.83 11.16
N GLY A 248 -6.48 -14.95 11.71
CA GLY A 248 -5.90 -16.28 11.48
C GLY A 248 -5.97 -16.71 10.01
N LEU A 249 -7.12 -16.53 9.35
CA LEU A 249 -7.30 -16.84 7.93
C LEU A 249 -6.43 -15.97 7.02
N TYR A 250 -6.34 -14.67 7.31
CA TYR A 250 -5.47 -13.75 6.57
C TYR A 250 -4.01 -14.17 6.68
N LEU A 251 -3.51 -14.38 7.91
CA LEU A 251 -2.12 -14.78 8.13
C LEU A 251 -1.83 -16.14 7.50
N ALA A 252 -2.78 -17.08 7.55
CA ALA A 252 -2.64 -18.38 6.90
C ALA A 252 -2.48 -18.27 5.38
N ASP A 253 -3.30 -17.43 4.73
CA ASP A 253 -3.20 -17.17 3.29
C ASP A 253 -1.84 -16.54 2.94
N GLN A 254 -1.46 -15.47 3.64
CA GLN A 254 -0.24 -14.71 3.35
C GLN A 254 1.05 -15.49 3.63
N LEU A 255 1.05 -16.37 4.65
CA LEU A 255 2.19 -17.20 5.02
C LEU A 255 2.17 -18.59 4.34
N ASN A 256 1.24 -18.84 3.42
CA ASN A 256 1.06 -20.11 2.71
C ASN A 256 0.87 -21.33 3.65
N ILE A 257 0.09 -21.15 4.71
CA ILE A 257 -0.22 -22.19 5.69
C ILE A 257 -1.42 -23.02 5.20
N LYS A 258 -1.27 -24.35 5.24
CA LYS A 258 -2.36 -25.26 4.89
C LYS A 258 -3.32 -25.42 6.08
N LEU A 259 -4.57 -25.04 5.86
CA LEU A 259 -5.65 -25.18 6.84
C LEU A 259 -6.59 -26.35 6.49
N ASP A 260 -7.30 -26.86 7.51
CA ASP A 260 -8.44 -27.75 7.28
C ASP A 260 -9.63 -26.96 6.70
N LYS A 261 -9.75 -27.03 5.37
CA LYS A 261 -10.79 -26.33 4.62
C LYS A 261 -12.20 -26.74 5.01
N LYS A 262 -12.43 -27.98 5.47
CA LYS A 262 -13.77 -28.44 5.83
C LYS A 262 -14.21 -27.75 7.11
N LYS A 263 -13.35 -27.73 8.12
CA LYS A 263 -13.61 -27.07 9.40
C LYS A 263 -13.79 -25.56 9.26
N VAL A 264 -12.95 -24.90 8.46
CA VAL A 264 -13.13 -23.46 8.15
C VAL A 264 -14.46 -23.21 7.44
N LYS A 265 -14.83 -24.05 6.47
CA LYS A 265 -16.12 -23.91 5.77
C LYS A 265 -17.31 -24.08 6.70
N GLU A 266 -17.28 -25.09 7.58
CA GLU A 266 -18.33 -25.31 8.58
C GLU A 266 -18.47 -24.10 9.51
N PHE A 267 -17.36 -23.56 10.01
CA PHE A 267 -17.35 -22.36 10.84
C PHE A 267 -17.96 -21.13 10.13
N LEU A 268 -17.51 -20.83 8.90
CA LEU A 268 -18.01 -19.65 8.15
C LEU A 268 -19.49 -19.78 7.78
N LEU A 269 -19.99 -21.00 7.54
CA LEU A 269 -21.41 -21.24 7.30
C LEU A 269 -22.23 -21.03 8.57
N ASN A 270 -21.75 -21.49 9.72
CA ASN A 270 -22.42 -21.24 11.00
C ASN A 270 -22.49 -19.74 11.30
N LEU A 271 -21.40 -18.99 11.10
CA LEU A 271 -21.40 -17.54 11.26
C LEU A 271 -22.38 -16.82 10.32
N TYR A 272 -22.52 -17.32 9.10
CA TYR A 272 -23.51 -16.81 8.17
C TYR A 272 -24.94 -17.01 8.70
N GLU A 273 -25.28 -18.22 9.18
CA GLU A 273 -26.62 -18.52 9.71
C GLU A 273 -26.90 -17.71 11.00
N GLU A 274 -25.94 -17.62 11.91
CA GLU A 274 -26.04 -16.79 13.12
C GLU A 274 -26.30 -15.32 12.76
N GLY A 275 -25.56 -14.79 11.78
CA GLY A 275 -25.70 -13.40 11.35
C GLY A 275 -27.09 -13.06 10.77
N ILE A 276 -27.73 -13.98 10.06
CA ILE A 276 -29.08 -13.75 9.51
C ILE A 276 -30.20 -14.05 10.52
N ASP A 277 -29.95 -14.89 11.52
CA ASP A 277 -30.93 -15.23 12.57
C ASP A 277 -30.93 -14.20 13.71
N GLU A 278 -29.77 -13.64 14.06
CA GLU A 278 -29.62 -12.68 15.17
C GLU A 278 -30.03 -11.24 14.80
N PHE A 279 -29.77 -10.83 13.55
CA PHE A 279 -29.93 -9.43 13.13
C PHE A 279 -31.05 -9.25 12.10
N GLU A 280 -31.90 -8.23 12.31
CA GLU A 280 -32.92 -7.83 11.35
C GLU A 280 -32.31 -7.20 10.10
N ALA A 281 -31.19 -6.49 10.25
CA ALA A 281 -30.45 -5.84 9.19
C ALA A 281 -28.94 -6.09 9.38
N PRO A 282 -28.42 -7.27 9.02
CA PRO A 282 -27.04 -7.68 9.33
C PRO A 282 -26.00 -6.68 8.81
N LEU A 283 -26.20 -6.17 7.60
CA LEU A 283 -25.31 -5.17 6.97
C LEU A 283 -25.16 -3.88 7.77
N ILE A 284 -26.15 -3.47 8.55
CA ILE A 284 -26.08 -2.26 9.38
C ILE A 284 -25.66 -2.62 10.81
N GLN A 285 -26.35 -3.59 11.41
CA GLN A 285 -26.19 -3.92 12.83
C GLN A 285 -24.89 -4.65 13.13
N ALA A 286 -24.35 -5.40 12.16
CA ALA A 286 -23.13 -6.18 12.26
C ALA A 286 -22.18 -5.90 11.08
N THR A 287 -22.10 -4.63 10.64
CA THR A 287 -21.34 -4.18 9.45
C THR A 287 -19.95 -4.83 9.36
N ASP A 288 -19.17 -4.77 10.44
CA ASP A 288 -17.78 -5.27 10.46
C ASP A 288 -17.72 -6.80 10.40
N GLY A 289 -18.64 -7.49 11.08
CA GLY A 289 -18.78 -8.94 11.02
C GLY A 289 -19.13 -9.44 9.61
N VAL A 290 -20.09 -8.77 8.96
CA VAL A 290 -20.46 -9.06 7.56
C VAL A 290 -19.25 -8.81 6.64
N TYR A 291 -18.52 -7.72 6.84
CA TYR A 291 -17.33 -7.42 6.06
C TYR A 291 -16.25 -8.50 6.19
N TYR A 292 -15.94 -8.93 7.42
CA TYR A 292 -14.95 -9.98 7.65
C TYR A 292 -15.40 -11.36 7.15
N LEU A 293 -16.70 -11.67 7.25
CA LEU A 293 -17.25 -12.91 6.69
C LEU A 293 -17.10 -12.94 5.16
N LEU A 294 -17.46 -11.86 4.48
CA LEU A 294 -17.32 -11.72 3.03
C LEU A 294 -15.85 -11.76 2.59
N LYS A 295 -14.92 -11.20 3.37
CA LYS A 295 -13.50 -11.29 3.05
C LYS A 295 -12.90 -12.68 3.33
N SER A 296 -13.26 -13.32 4.42
CA SER A 296 -12.80 -14.68 4.76
C SER A 296 -13.28 -15.72 3.75
N THR A 297 -14.51 -15.58 3.26
CA THR A 297 -15.03 -16.43 2.17
C THR A 297 -14.26 -16.25 0.87
N GLN A 298 -13.82 -15.02 0.55
CA GLN A 298 -12.93 -14.76 -0.59
C GLN A 298 -11.55 -15.44 -0.42
N TYR A 299 -10.88 -15.27 0.71
CA TYR A 299 -9.57 -15.90 0.98
C TYR A 299 -9.63 -17.41 0.85
N MET A 300 -10.70 -18.02 1.36
CA MET A 300 -10.89 -19.47 1.31
C MET A 300 -11.42 -19.98 -0.03
N LYS A 301 -11.71 -19.08 -0.99
CA LYS A 301 -12.36 -19.40 -2.27
C LYS A 301 -13.70 -20.12 -2.08
N LEU A 302 -14.41 -19.76 -1.01
CA LEU A 302 -15.72 -20.30 -0.60
C LEU A 302 -16.80 -19.28 -0.94
N TRP A 303 -17.21 -19.20 -2.20
CA TRP A 303 -18.18 -18.20 -2.65
C TRP A 303 -19.58 -18.47 -2.07
N LEU A 304 -20.16 -17.45 -1.43
CA LEU A 304 -21.58 -17.42 -1.08
C LEU A 304 -22.44 -17.32 -2.34
N THR A 305 -23.64 -17.90 -2.31
CA THR A 305 -24.61 -17.73 -3.40
C THR A 305 -25.19 -16.32 -3.40
N ASN A 306 -25.74 -15.86 -4.53
CA ASN A 306 -26.42 -14.56 -4.59
C ASN A 306 -27.58 -14.46 -3.59
N GLU A 307 -28.27 -15.57 -3.32
CA GLU A 307 -29.35 -15.60 -2.32
C GLU A 307 -28.81 -15.36 -0.91
N GLN A 308 -27.69 -16.00 -0.56
CA GLN A 308 -27.03 -15.79 0.73
C GLN A 308 -26.54 -14.35 0.87
N ILE A 309 -25.91 -13.81 -0.18
CA ILE A 309 -25.48 -12.42 -0.22
C ILE A 309 -26.67 -11.49 -0.01
N ASN A 310 -27.78 -11.72 -0.72
CA ASN A 310 -28.99 -10.89 -0.63
C ASN A 310 -29.57 -10.84 0.79
N LYS A 311 -29.55 -11.96 1.53
CA LYS A 311 -30.01 -11.99 2.93
C LYS A 311 -29.11 -11.18 3.86
N LEU A 312 -27.79 -11.23 3.67
CA LEU A 312 -26.85 -10.44 4.48
C LEU A 312 -27.02 -8.93 4.29
N ILE A 313 -27.38 -8.51 3.07
CA ILE A 313 -27.52 -7.10 2.70
C ILE A 313 -28.96 -6.57 2.80
N GLU A 314 -29.91 -7.40 3.22
CA GLU A 314 -31.30 -7.01 3.37
C GLU A 314 -31.41 -6.01 4.52
N THR A 315 -31.95 -4.82 4.22
CA THR A 315 -32.05 -3.72 5.18
C THR A 315 -33.32 -2.91 4.93
N ASP A 316 -33.97 -2.47 6.00
CA ASP A 316 -35.11 -1.54 5.94
C ASP A 316 -34.61 -0.08 5.91
N SER A 317 -35.31 0.77 5.17
CA SER A 317 -35.16 2.22 5.09
C SER A 317 -35.00 2.92 6.45
N LYS A 318 -35.64 2.41 7.51
CA LYS A 318 -35.54 2.95 8.87
C LYS A 318 -34.10 3.04 9.39
N PHE A 319 -33.21 2.14 8.95
CA PHE A 319 -31.81 2.12 9.37
C PHE A 319 -30.94 3.19 8.69
N PHE A 320 -31.48 3.90 7.68
CA PHE A 320 -30.79 4.95 6.94
C PHE A 320 -31.27 6.36 7.34
N ASP A 321 -32.04 6.48 8.41
CA ASP A 321 -32.34 7.79 8.97
C ASP A 321 -31.10 8.44 9.60
N SER A 322 -31.13 9.78 9.72
CA SER A 322 -29.96 10.51 10.24
C SER A 322 -29.60 10.11 11.68
N SER A 323 -30.55 9.64 12.50
CA SER A 323 -30.26 9.19 13.87
C SER A 323 -29.47 7.90 13.89
N SER A 324 -29.81 6.96 13.02
CA SER A 324 -29.18 5.64 12.91
C SER A 324 -27.78 5.78 12.32
N LEU A 325 -27.65 6.50 11.20
CA LEU A 325 -26.36 6.68 10.52
C LEU A 325 -25.35 7.47 11.37
N LYS A 326 -25.81 8.43 12.19
CA LYS A 326 -24.95 9.19 13.11
C LYS A 326 -24.20 8.27 14.10
N ASN A 327 -24.77 7.12 14.45
CA ASN A 327 -24.20 6.18 15.42
C ASN A 327 -23.19 5.20 14.80
N LEU A 328 -23.12 5.10 13.48
CA LEU A 328 -22.15 4.25 12.79
C LEU A 328 -20.81 4.97 12.65
N GLU A 329 -19.71 4.22 12.70
CA GLU A 329 -18.38 4.73 12.38
C GLU A 329 -18.27 5.13 10.91
N THR A 330 -17.43 6.11 10.61
CA THR A 330 -17.22 6.61 9.25
C THR A 330 -16.74 5.52 8.31
N SER A 331 -15.91 4.60 8.81
CA SER A 331 -15.44 3.45 8.06
C SER A 331 -16.55 2.44 7.78
N GLN A 332 -17.42 2.16 8.75
CA GLN A 332 -18.61 1.30 8.58
C GLN A 332 -19.53 1.84 7.49
N LEU A 333 -19.83 3.14 7.51
CA LEU A 333 -20.61 3.82 6.47
C LEU A 333 -20.04 3.58 5.07
N VAL A 334 -18.72 3.72 4.90
CA VAL A 334 -18.07 3.45 3.61
C VAL A 334 -18.04 1.96 3.27
N VAL A 335 -17.88 1.07 4.26
CA VAL A 335 -17.90 -0.38 4.04
C VAL A 335 -19.26 -0.84 3.51
N ILE A 336 -20.37 -0.28 4.01
CA ILE A 336 -21.70 -0.54 3.47
C ILE A 336 -21.76 -0.17 1.98
N LEU A 337 -21.28 1.02 1.60
CA LEU A 337 -21.22 1.45 0.20
C LEU A 337 -20.34 0.52 -0.65
N LYS A 338 -19.21 0.06 -0.09
CA LYS A 338 -18.30 -0.88 -0.75
C LYS A 338 -18.98 -2.22 -0.98
N ILE A 339 -19.72 -2.74 -0.01
CA ILE A 339 -20.48 -3.99 -0.13
C ILE A 339 -21.54 -3.83 -1.23
N TYR A 340 -22.32 -2.74 -1.23
CA TYR A 340 -23.29 -2.46 -2.31
C TYR A 340 -22.66 -2.43 -3.70
N SER A 341 -21.51 -1.76 -3.84
CA SER A 341 -20.77 -1.72 -5.10
C SER A 341 -20.24 -3.09 -5.51
N PHE A 342 -19.79 -3.91 -4.56
CA PHE A 342 -19.23 -5.23 -4.84
C PHE A 342 -20.33 -6.25 -5.24
N THR A 343 -21.46 -6.22 -4.55
CA THR A 343 -22.57 -7.17 -4.77
C THR A 343 -23.56 -6.73 -5.85
N HIS A 344 -23.41 -5.52 -6.40
CA HIS A 344 -24.24 -4.96 -7.47
C HIS A 344 -25.73 -4.91 -7.12
N VAL A 345 -26.03 -4.56 -5.86
CA VAL A 345 -27.41 -4.45 -5.35
C VAL A 345 -28.16 -3.36 -6.11
N ARG A 346 -29.42 -3.61 -6.43
CA ARG A 346 -30.31 -2.64 -7.08
C ARG A 346 -31.21 -1.97 -6.05
N ASN A 347 -31.72 -0.78 -6.38
CA ASN A 347 -32.69 -0.03 -5.57
C ASN A 347 -32.17 0.41 -4.19
N VAL A 348 -30.87 0.71 -4.08
CA VAL A 348 -30.25 1.23 -2.86
C VAL A 348 -29.82 2.69 -3.00
N ASP A 349 -30.29 3.40 -4.03
CA ASP A 349 -29.84 4.77 -4.35
C ASP A 349 -30.16 5.77 -3.23
N GLU A 350 -31.33 5.64 -2.59
CA GLU A 350 -31.71 6.48 -1.44
C GLU A 350 -30.82 6.21 -0.22
N ASN A 351 -30.50 4.94 0.05
CA ASN A 351 -29.59 4.53 1.12
C ASN A 351 -28.18 5.07 0.87
N ILE A 352 -27.69 4.95 -0.37
CA ILE A 352 -26.40 5.49 -0.80
C ILE A 352 -26.39 7.01 -0.57
N TYR A 353 -27.43 7.72 -1.00
CA TYR A 353 -27.53 9.17 -0.82
C TYR A 353 -27.47 9.57 0.66
N ALA A 354 -28.25 8.91 1.53
CA ALA A 354 -28.28 9.18 2.96
C ALA A 354 -26.91 8.95 3.64
N ILE A 355 -26.23 7.85 3.31
CA ILE A 355 -24.87 7.59 3.82
C ILE A 355 -23.91 8.69 3.38
N LEU A 356 -23.97 9.10 2.12
CA LEU A 356 -23.07 10.10 1.58
C LEU A 356 -23.30 11.47 2.22
N GLU A 357 -24.54 11.89 2.45
CA GLU A 357 -24.84 13.11 3.21
C GLU A 357 -24.26 13.06 4.62
N GLU A 358 -24.34 11.91 5.30
CA GLU A 358 -23.73 11.73 6.61
C GLU A 358 -22.20 11.83 6.57
N LEU A 359 -21.56 11.23 5.56
CA LEU A 359 -20.11 11.28 5.40
C LEU A 359 -19.61 12.72 5.20
N GLU A 360 -20.32 13.54 4.41
CA GLU A 360 -19.96 14.95 4.19
C GLU A 360 -19.95 15.75 5.49
N GLN A 361 -20.84 15.45 6.44
CA GLN A 361 -20.88 16.11 7.75
C GLN A 361 -19.66 15.79 8.65
N ARG A 362 -18.86 14.78 8.28
CA ARG A 362 -17.69 14.32 9.05
C ARG A 362 -16.36 14.80 8.48
N ILE A 363 -16.39 15.47 7.32
CA ILE A 363 -15.21 16.07 6.70
C ILE A 363 -15.03 17.46 7.30
N THR A 364 -13.86 17.71 7.92
CA THR A 364 -13.50 18.98 8.54
C THR A 364 -12.16 19.49 8.03
N PRO A 365 -11.83 20.79 8.17
CA PRO A 365 -10.52 21.33 7.80
C PRO A 365 -9.34 20.58 8.43
N GLU A 366 -9.51 20.09 9.66
CA GLU A 366 -8.50 19.34 10.42
C GLU A 366 -8.37 17.87 9.98
N GLY A 367 -9.33 17.37 9.20
CA GLY A 367 -9.36 16.03 8.62
C GLY A 367 -10.73 15.37 8.74
N ILE A 368 -10.78 14.05 8.61
CA ILE A 368 -12.02 13.26 8.61
C ILE A 368 -12.24 12.57 9.97
N LYS A 369 -13.41 12.83 10.58
CA LYS A 369 -13.76 12.30 11.90
C LYS A 369 -14.26 10.86 11.85
N GLN A 370 -14.01 10.08 12.91
CA GLN A 370 -14.52 8.71 13.06
C GLN A 370 -16.04 8.66 13.28
N PHE A 371 -16.58 9.64 13.98
CA PHE A 371 -18.01 9.86 14.21
C PHE A 371 -18.32 11.34 14.01
N ARG A 372 -19.59 11.71 13.86
CA ARG A 372 -19.99 13.12 13.67
C ARG A 372 -19.38 14.08 14.72
N ASP A 373 -19.41 13.66 15.98
CA ASP A 373 -18.86 14.40 17.13
C ASP A 373 -17.54 13.78 17.64
N GLY A 374 -16.91 12.91 16.86
CA GLY A 374 -15.70 12.16 17.23
C GLY A 374 -14.39 12.86 16.88
N PHE A 375 -13.28 12.19 17.19
CA PHE A 375 -11.94 12.62 16.83
C PHE A 375 -11.61 12.29 15.37
N VAL A 376 -10.59 12.95 14.83
CA VAL A 376 -10.06 12.70 13.49
C VAL A 376 -9.14 11.48 13.52
N SER A 377 -9.39 10.49 12.65
CA SER A 377 -8.66 9.21 12.61
C SER A 377 -8.09 8.93 11.22
N SER A 378 -7.08 8.08 11.15
CA SER A 378 -6.45 7.71 9.87
C SER A 378 -7.29 6.69 9.13
N GLU A 379 -7.99 5.83 9.87
CA GLU A 379 -8.98 4.90 9.34
C GLU A 379 -10.11 5.62 8.60
N ALA A 380 -10.77 6.59 9.24
CA ALA A 380 -11.84 7.36 8.62
C ALA A 380 -11.35 8.13 7.39
N THR A 381 -10.13 8.68 7.48
CA THR A 381 -9.47 9.35 6.35
C THR A 381 -9.30 8.40 5.16
N TYR A 382 -8.78 7.19 5.40
CA TYR A 382 -8.57 6.18 4.37
C TYR A 382 -9.88 5.83 3.66
N TYR A 383 -10.93 5.51 4.43
CA TYR A 383 -12.20 5.09 3.88
C TYR A 383 -12.92 6.21 3.11
N VAL A 384 -12.90 7.46 3.58
CA VAL A 384 -13.53 8.57 2.85
C VAL A 384 -12.76 8.94 1.58
N VAL A 385 -11.42 8.90 1.61
CA VAL A 385 -10.60 9.08 0.38
C VAL A 385 -10.92 7.98 -0.62
N PHE A 386 -10.96 6.71 -0.16
CA PHE A 386 -11.31 5.59 -1.01
C PHE A 386 -12.74 5.70 -1.56
N CYS A 387 -13.72 6.09 -0.75
CA CYS A 387 -15.11 6.30 -1.18
C CYS A 387 -15.20 7.31 -2.34
N ASN A 388 -14.53 8.45 -2.21
CA ASN A 388 -14.50 9.46 -3.27
C ASN A 388 -13.76 8.97 -4.52
N TYR A 389 -12.74 8.10 -4.36
CA TYR A 389 -12.10 7.44 -5.49
C TYR A 389 -13.03 6.46 -6.22
N MET A 390 -13.77 5.62 -5.49
CA MET A 390 -14.77 4.70 -6.10
C MET A 390 -15.80 5.47 -6.94
N ARG A 391 -16.13 6.70 -6.53
CA ARG A 391 -17.18 7.54 -7.12
C ARG A 391 -16.69 8.58 -8.14
N ASN A 392 -15.38 8.66 -8.41
CA ASN A 392 -14.78 9.72 -9.23
C ASN A 392 -15.05 11.15 -8.72
N SER A 393 -15.05 11.35 -7.40
CA SER A 393 -15.35 12.64 -6.75
C SER A 393 -14.25 13.13 -5.82
N LEU A 394 -12.98 12.82 -6.14
CA LEU A 394 -11.81 13.22 -5.35
C LEU A 394 -11.58 14.75 -5.33
N ASP A 395 -12.18 15.45 -6.27
CA ASP A 395 -12.18 16.91 -6.35
C ASP A 395 -12.81 17.57 -5.11
N LYS A 396 -13.81 16.93 -4.50
CA LYS A 396 -14.41 17.39 -3.23
C LYS A 396 -13.41 17.50 -2.09
N LEU A 397 -12.34 16.72 -2.13
CA LEU A 397 -11.34 16.72 -1.07
C LEU A 397 -10.25 17.78 -1.30
N LYS A 398 -10.24 18.52 -2.41
CA LYS A 398 -9.13 19.40 -2.86
C LYS A 398 -8.64 20.41 -1.81
N GLU A 399 -9.52 20.89 -0.94
CA GLU A 399 -9.22 21.97 0.01
C GLU A 399 -8.59 21.50 1.34
N PHE A 400 -8.59 20.20 1.61
CA PHE A 400 -8.16 19.66 2.90
C PHE A 400 -6.68 19.24 2.92
N GLY A 401 -5.95 19.69 3.96
CA GLY A 401 -4.54 19.36 4.24
C GLY A 401 -4.32 17.93 4.77
N LEU A 402 -4.89 16.93 4.08
CA LEU A 402 -4.91 15.54 4.57
C LEU A 402 -3.51 14.93 4.69
N LEU A 403 -2.63 15.18 3.70
CA LEU A 403 -1.30 14.56 3.65
C LEU A 403 -0.40 15.01 4.81
N GLU A 404 -0.49 16.29 5.20
CA GLU A 404 0.21 16.82 6.37
C GLU A 404 -0.21 16.10 7.66
N SER A 405 -1.52 15.98 7.87
CA SER A 405 -2.11 15.30 9.02
C SER A 405 -1.67 13.83 9.09
N ILE A 406 -1.68 13.13 7.96
CA ILE A 406 -1.22 11.72 7.85
C ILE A 406 0.26 11.60 8.23
N ILE A 407 1.15 12.41 7.65
CA ILE A 407 2.59 12.33 7.92
C ILE A 407 2.88 12.68 9.38
N SER A 408 2.23 13.71 9.92
CA SER A 408 2.37 14.07 11.33
C SER A 408 1.95 12.93 12.26
N ARG A 409 0.89 12.20 11.94
CA ARG A 409 0.44 11.04 12.73
C ARG A 409 1.41 9.88 12.64
N ILE A 410 1.95 9.58 11.45
CA ILE A 410 2.97 8.54 11.28
C ILE A 410 4.15 8.82 12.22
N TYR A 411 4.68 10.04 12.18
CA TYR A 411 5.83 10.41 13.01
C TYR A 411 5.53 10.32 14.51
N ARG A 412 4.41 10.90 14.95
CA ARG A 412 3.99 10.85 16.36
C ARG A 412 3.76 9.42 16.82
N ASN A 413 3.06 8.61 16.04
CA ASN A 413 2.70 7.26 16.43
C ASN A 413 3.92 6.34 16.42
N LEU A 414 4.85 6.49 15.48
CA LEU A 414 6.13 5.76 15.49
C LEU A 414 6.99 6.11 16.71
N GLU A 415 6.95 7.36 17.17
CA GLU A 415 7.66 7.78 18.37
C GLU A 415 7.08 7.08 19.61
N LEU A 416 5.76 7.12 19.78
CA LEU A 416 5.03 6.55 20.91
C LEU A 416 4.96 5.01 20.90
N LEU A 417 5.15 4.38 19.75
CA LEU A 417 4.97 2.94 19.61
C LEU A 417 5.99 2.17 20.44
N GLU A 418 5.53 1.31 21.33
CA GLU A 418 6.37 0.33 22.02
C GLU A 418 5.80 -1.06 21.77
N PHE A 419 6.66 -1.98 21.33
CA PHE A 419 6.29 -3.38 21.19
C PHE A 419 6.53 -4.06 22.54
N SER A 420 5.45 -4.54 23.14
CA SER A 420 5.39 -5.29 24.41
C SER A 420 4.08 -6.06 24.50
N GLU A 421 3.85 -6.77 25.60
CA GLU A 421 2.53 -7.37 25.90
C GLU A 421 1.44 -6.27 25.96
N ASP A 422 1.79 -5.08 26.46
CA ASP A 422 0.90 -3.90 26.54
C ASP A 422 0.86 -3.05 25.26
N THR A 423 1.19 -3.63 24.10
CA THR A 423 1.22 -2.86 22.84
C THR A 423 -0.16 -2.25 22.55
N ASN A 424 -0.21 -0.94 22.35
CA ASN A 424 -1.47 -0.25 22.07
C ASN A 424 -1.97 -0.57 20.64
N PHE A 425 -3.03 -1.36 20.56
CA PHE A 425 -3.69 -1.74 19.31
C PHE A 425 -4.16 -0.55 18.48
N ASP A 426 -4.82 0.42 19.11
CA ASP A 426 -5.33 1.61 18.41
C ASP A 426 -4.18 2.39 17.77
N LEU A 427 -3.03 2.45 18.44
CA LEU A 427 -1.85 3.15 17.93
C LEU A 427 -1.27 2.49 16.67
N ILE A 428 -1.11 1.16 16.67
CA ILE A 428 -0.61 0.43 15.49
C ILE A 428 -1.66 0.44 14.37
N SER A 429 -2.94 0.30 14.70
CA SER A 429 -4.02 0.37 13.72
C SER A 429 -4.07 1.73 13.03
N GLU A 430 -3.92 2.83 13.79
CA GLU A 430 -3.79 4.18 13.25
C GLU A 430 -2.56 4.33 12.33
N LEU A 431 -1.44 3.70 12.69
CA LEU A 431 -0.23 3.70 11.87
C LEU A 431 -0.44 2.93 10.56
N LEU A 432 -1.04 1.73 10.62
CA LEU A 432 -1.41 0.94 9.46
C LEU A 432 -2.29 1.74 8.50
N TYR A 433 -3.38 2.33 8.99
CA TYR A 433 -4.27 3.13 8.14
C TYR A 433 -3.60 4.40 7.63
N SER A 434 -2.64 4.98 8.35
CA SER A 434 -1.83 6.09 7.84
C SER A 434 -1.00 5.67 6.62
N PHE A 435 -0.41 4.47 6.63
CA PHE A 435 0.30 3.92 5.47
C PHE A 435 -0.67 3.57 4.34
N GLU A 436 -1.82 2.99 4.63
CA GLU A 436 -2.88 2.74 3.63
C GLU A 436 -3.34 4.04 2.95
N ASN A 437 -3.42 5.15 3.68
CA ASN A 437 -3.64 6.46 3.08
C ASN A 437 -2.50 6.84 2.12
N LEU A 438 -1.23 6.72 2.53
CA LEU A 438 -0.11 6.99 1.63
C LEU A 438 -0.20 6.17 0.34
N LYS A 439 -0.59 4.90 0.41
CA LYS A 439 -0.86 4.08 -0.78
C LYS A 439 -1.91 4.73 -1.68
N LEU A 440 -3.04 5.19 -1.14
CA LEU A 440 -4.05 5.88 -1.95
C LEU A 440 -3.50 7.16 -2.59
N PHE A 441 -2.71 7.96 -1.86
CA PHE A 441 -2.10 9.17 -2.41
C PHE A 441 -1.15 8.90 -3.57
N ASN A 442 -0.37 7.82 -3.49
CA ASN A 442 0.65 7.49 -4.49
C ASN A 442 0.11 6.72 -5.70
N CYS A 443 -0.85 5.83 -5.45
CA CYS A 443 -1.30 4.85 -6.44
C CYS A 443 -2.64 5.20 -7.08
N ILE A 444 -3.37 6.20 -6.54
CA ILE A 444 -4.51 6.78 -7.26
C ILE A 444 -3.99 7.84 -8.22
N GLU A 445 -3.91 7.43 -9.47
CA GLU A 445 -3.26 8.24 -10.47
C GLU A 445 -4.24 9.19 -11.18
N THR A 446 -4.82 10.11 -10.42
CA THR A 446 -5.65 11.21 -10.95
C THR A 446 -4.88 12.53 -10.86
N GLN A 447 -5.21 13.50 -11.71
CA GLN A 447 -4.57 14.82 -11.64
C GLN A 447 -4.81 15.47 -10.28
N GLU A 448 -5.99 15.25 -9.70
CA GLU A 448 -6.33 15.71 -8.37
C GLU A 448 -5.38 15.18 -7.29
N MET A 449 -5.09 13.89 -7.29
CA MET A 449 -4.21 13.28 -6.27
C MET A 449 -2.75 13.68 -6.45
N ILE A 450 -2.28 13.74 -7.70
CA ILE A 450 -0.92 14.20 -8.01
C ILE A 450 -0.74 15.66 -7.57
N LEU A 451 -1.68 16.55 -7.91
CA LEU A 451 -1.62 17.95 -7.49
C LEU A 451 -1.73 18.11 -5.97
N LYS A 452 -2.53 17.27 -5.29
CA LYS A 452 -2.60 17.26 -3.82
C LYS A 452 -1.24 16.91 -3.19
N MET A 453 -0.58 15.87 -3.69
CA MET A 453 0.77 15.52 -3.23
C MET A 453 1.77 16.63 -3.54
N ALA A 454 1.77 17.14 -4.78
CA ALA A 454 2.69 18.18 -5.22
C ALA A 454 2.57 19.47 -4.39
N LYS A 455 1.34 19.92 -4.08
CA LYS A 455 1.12 21.11 -3.23
C LYS A 455 1.74 21.00 -1.84
N TYR A 456 1.76 19.80 -1.28
CA TYR A 456 2.34 19.58 0.04
C TYR A 456 3.86 19.41 -0.02
N LEU A 457 4.37 18.67 -1.02
CA LEU A 457 5.76 18.20 -1.08
C LEU A 457 6.70 19.07 -1.94
N PHE A 458 6.17 19.82 -2.91
CA PHE A 458 6.96 20.55 -3.90
C PHE A 458 6.67 22.06 -3.90
N PRO A 459 7.60 22.88 -4.41
CA PRO A 459 7.40 24.31 -4.64
C PRO A 459 6.18 24.64 -5.52
N PRO A 460 5.54 25.82 -5.34
CA PRO A 460 4.39 26.25 -6.14
C PRO A 460 4.62 26.20 -7.66
N GLU A 461 5.83 26.52 -8.12
CA GLU A 461 6.17 26.55 -9.54
C GLU A 461 6.13 25.14 -10.18
N VAL A 462 6.44 24.09 -9.39
CA VAL A 462 6.25 22.70 -9.82
C VAL A 462 4.75 22.43 -9.97
N VAL A 463 3.94 22.85 -8.99
CA VAL A 463 2.48 22.68 -9.02
C VAL A 463 1.85 23.41 -10.20
N GLU A 464 2.33 24.62 -10.50
CA GLU A 464 1.88 25.41 -11.64
C GLU A 464 2.15 24.69 -12.97
N LYS A 465 3.38 24.18 -13.17
CA LYS A 465 3.72 23.38 -14.36
C LYS A 465 2.78 22.17 -14.49
N LEU A 466 2.58 21.41 -13.41
CA LEU A 466 1.71 20.23 -13.39
C LEU A 466 0.21 20.55 -13.58
N SER A 467 -0.24 21.73 -13.15
CA SER A 467 -1.63 22.15 -13.30
C SER A 467 -1.97 22.61 -14.73
N SER A 468 -0.95 23.06 -15.47
CA SER A 468 -1.10 23.53 -16.85
C SER A 468 -1.15 22.41 -17.89
N SER A 469 -0.78 21.18 -17.52
CA SER A 469 -0.89 20.02 -18.41
C SER A 469 -2.35 19.56 -18.50
N SER A 470 -2.90 19.60 -19.73
CA SER A 470 -4.31 19.30 -19.99
C SER A 470 -4.67 17.82 -19.80
N GLU A 471 -3.68 16.93 -19.90
CA GLU A 471 -3.82 15.50 -19.63
C GLU A 471 -2.51 14.96 -19.06
N ILE A 472 -2.61 14.13 -18.01
CA ILE A 472 -1.49 13.31 -17.56
C ILE A 472 -1.37 12.14 -18.54
N ASN A 473 -0.71 12.38 -19.67
CA ASN A 473 -0.59 11.38 -20.72
C ASN A 473 0.51 10.37 -20.36
N ARG A 474 0.11 9.27 -19.71
CA ARG A 474 1.00 8.28 -19.08
C ARG A 474 1.51 7.15 -19.97
N VAL A 475 1.26 7.21 -21.28
CA VAL A 475 1.67 6.14 -22.20
C VAL A 475 3.21 5.99 -22.29
N GLN A 476 3.98 6.87 -21.65
CA GLN A 476 5.45 6.94 -21.76
C GLN A 476 6.23 6.68 -20.46
N ALA A 477 5.58 6.52 -19.29
CA ALA A 477 6.33 6.28 -18.05
C ALA A 477 7.00 4.89 -18.10
N ARG A 478 8.30 4.86 -17.78
CA ARG A 478 9.16 3.66 -17.95
C ARG A 478 9.33 2.83 -16.68
N PHE A 479 8.88 3.34 -15.55
CA PHE A 479 8.84 2.65 -14.25
C PHE A 479 7.47 1.97 -14.02
N ARG A 480 7.33 1.22 -12.92
CA ARG A 480 6.12 0.43 -12.64
C ARG A 480 5.02 1.30 -12.05
N HIS A 481 3.78 0.91 -12.31
CA HIS A 481 2.60 1.62 -11.82
C HIS A 481 1.70 0.68 -11.03
N LEU A 482 1.74 0.80 -9.70
CA LEU A 482 0.77 0.11 -8.86
C LEU A 482 -0.55 0.87 -8.90
N LYS A 483 -1.63 0.21 -9.29
CA LYS A 483 -2.99 0.78 -9.36
C LYS A 483 -3.85 0.20 -8.27
N VAL A 484 -4.68 1.05 -7.68
CA VAL A 484 -5.72 0.63 -6.73
C VAL A 484 -7.00 0.32 -7.49
N ASN A 485 -7.48 -0.92 -7.39
CA ASN A 485 -8.76 -1.32 -7.96
C ASN A 485 -9.89 -0.52 -7.29
N ARG A 486 -10.71 0.14 -8.11
CA ARG A 486 -11.80 1.01 -7.65
C ARG A 486 -12.94 0.28 -6.92
N ILE A 487 -13.06 -1.03 -7.10
CA ILE A 487 -14.13 -1.83 -6.48
C ILE A 487 -13.56 -2.53 -5.24
N THR A 488 -12.45 -3.24 -5.37
CA THR A 488 -11.92 -4.10 -4.30
C THR A 488 -11.00 -3.35 -3.33
N GLY A 489 -10.33 -2.29 -3.79
CA GLY A 489 -9.25 -1.60 -3.08
C GLY A 489 -7.91 -2.34 -3.13
N GLU A 490 -7.84 -3.45 -3.85
CA GLU A 490 -6.61 -4.23 -4.01
C GLU A 490 -5.67 -3.58 -5.02
N THR A 491 -4.38 -3.72 -4.78
CA THR A 491 -3.33 -3.19 -5.65
C THR A 491 -2.89 -4.21 -6.69
N HIS A 492 -2.74 -3.75 -7.93
CA HIS A 492 -2.25 -4.55 -9.05
C HIS A 492 -1.26 -3.71 -9.88
N TYR A 493 -0.25 -4.37 -10.45
CA TYR A 493 0.69 -3.76 -11.40
C TYR A 493 0.08 -3.62 -12.79
#